data_AF-Q9KW97-F1
#
_entry.id   AF-Q9KW97-F1
#
_cell.length_a   1.000
_cell.length_b   1.000
_cell.length_c   1.000
_cell.angle_alpha   90.00
_cell.angle_beta   90.00
_cell.angle_gamma   90.00
#
_symmetry.space_group_name_H-M   'P 1'
#
loop_
_entity.id
_entity.type
_entity.pdbx_description
1 polymer ?
#
loop_
_entity_poly.entity_id
_entity_poly.type
_entity_poly.pdbx_seq_one_letter_code
_entity_poly.pdbx_strand_id
1 'polypeptide(L)' 'MLSPIEKTCLRWVSLGKTVDEIALLQGKSVVEIEGYLDQALGALEASTMQEALEKANLSEPD' A
#
# COMPACT_ATOMS: atom_id res chain seq x y z
N MET A 1 -3.38 10.16 7.08
CA MET A 1 -1.90 10.11 7.12
C MET A 1 -1.51 8.65 7.18
N LEU A 2 -0.86 8.13 6.14
CA LEU A 2 -0.51 6.71 6.06
C LEU A 2 0.62 6.35 7.03
N SER A 3 0.47 5.22 7.70
CA SER A 3 1.51 4.57 8.49
C SER A 3 2.69 4.18 7.59
N PRO A 4 3.92 4.08 8.15
CA PRO A 4 5.10 3.70 7.38
C PRO A 4 4.91 2.40 6.61
N ILE A 5 4.25 1.42 7.24
CA ILE A 5 4.01 0.10 6.63
C ILE A 5 3.02 0.16 5.47
N GLU A 6 1.98 0.98 5.57
CA GLU A 6 0.97 1.18 4.52
C GLU A 6 1.62 1.82 3.28
N LYS A 7 2.49 2.82 3.48
CA LYS A 7 3.29 3.43 2.41
C LYS A 7 4.23 2.42 1.76
N THR A 8 4.91 1.59 2.56
CA THR A 8 5.81 0.56 2.05
C THR A 8 5.05 -0.50 1.25
N CYS A 9 3.89 -0.96 1.73
CA CYS A 9 3.01 -1.88 0.99
C CYS A 9 2.62 -1.29 -0.37
N LEU A 10 2.06 -0.07 -0.39
CA LEU A 10 1.69 0.61 -1.62
C LEU A 10 2.88 0.78 -2.56
N ARG A 11 4.05 1.16 -2.06
CA ARG A 11 5.26 1.29 -2.86
C ARG A 11 5.67 -0.02 -3.53
N TRP A 12 5.61 -1.14 -2.81
CA TRP A 12 5.91 -2.45 -3.40
C TRP A 12 4.88 -2.85 -4.46
N VAL A 13 3.59 -2.59 -4.22
CA VAL A 13 2.54 -2.81 -5.23
C VAL A 13 2.80 -1.95 -6.48
N SER A 14 3.22 -0.69 -6.31
CA SER A 14 3.65 0.21 -7.41
C SER A 14 4.79 -0.38 -8.23
N LEU A 15 5.70 -1.11 -7.58
CA LEU A 15 6.82 -1.82 -8.21
C LEU A 15 6.42 -3.16 -8.85
N GLY A 16 5.12 -3.50 -8.86
CA GLY A 16 4.59 -4.73 -9.44
C GLY A 16 4.73 -5.97 -8.54
N LYS A 17 5.01 -5.79 -7.23
CA LYS A 17 5.02 -6.90 -6.28
C LYS A 17 3.61 -7.32 -5.89
N THR A 18 3.43 -8.62 -5.74
CA THR A 18 2.17 -9.19 -5.23
C THR A 18 2.09 -9.11 -3.71
N VAL A 19 0.87 -9.16 -3.16
CA VAL A 19 0.62 -9.15 -1.71
C VAL A 19 1.38 -10.27 -1.00
N ASP A 20 1.47 -11.45 -1.62
CA ASP A 20 2.19 -12.62 -1.11
C ASP A 20 3.69 -12.35 -1.01
N GLU A 21 4.30 -11.77 -2.05
CA GLU A 21 5.71 -11.36 -2.01
C GLU A 21 5.96 -10.26 -0.97
N ILE A 22 5.04 -9.31 -0.84
CA ILE A 22 5.15 -8.23 0.16
C ILE A 22 5.07 -8.80 1.58
N ALA A 23 4.18 -9.76 1.81
CA ALA A 23 4.05 -10.47 3.08
C ALA A 23 5.36 -11.17 3.44
N LEU A 24 5.96 -11.87 2.47
CA LEU A 24 7.28 -12.51 2.63
C LEU A 24 8.39 -11.49 2.91
N LEU A 25 8.42 -10.36 2.19
CA LEU A 25 9.43 -9.30 2.35
C LEU A 25 9.31 -8.58 3.70
N GLN A 26 8.10 -8.38 4.20
CA GLN A 26 7.84 -7.71 5.47
C GLN A 26 7.80 -8.66 6.67
N GLY A 27 7.92 -9.97 6.45
CA GLY A 27 7.82 -10.97 7.51
C GLY A 27 6.44 -10.99 8.18
N LYS A 28 5.39 -10.76 7.38
CA LYS A 28 4.00 -10.65 7.83
C LYS A 28 3.10 -11.65 7.12
N SER A 29 1.88 -11.81 7.63
CA SER A 29 0.87 -12.60 6.94
C SER A 29 0.24 -11.82 5.79
N VAL A 30 -0.17 -12.53 4.72
CA VAL A 30 -0.90 -11.96 3.59
C VAL A 30 -2.10 -11.13 4.06
N VAL A 31 -2.86 -11.67 5.03
CA VAL A 31 -4.03 -11.01 5.63
C VAL A 31 -3.67 -9.66 6.30
N GLU A 32 -2.50 -9.56 6.93
CA GLU A 32 -2.04 -8.29 7.50
C GLU A 32 -1.72 -7.28 6.40
N ILE A 33 -1.06 -7.73 5.31
CA ILE A 33 -0.74 -6.87 4.17
C ILE A 33 -2.01 -6.38 3.48
N GLU A 34 -2.99 -7.26 3.27
CA GLU A 34 -4.31 -6.87 2.74
C GLU A 34 -5.00 -5.85 3.65
N GLY A 35 -4.95 -6.06 4.96
CA GLY A 35 -5.47 -5.09 5.94
C GLY A 35 -4.79 -3.73 5.83
N TYR A 36 -3.46 -3.68 5.71
CA TYR A 36 -2.75 -2.40 5.53
C TYR A 36 -3.06 -1.74 4.18
N LEU A 37 -3.25 -2.51 3.12
CA LEU A 37 -3.64 -1.97 1.81
C LEU A 37 -5.07 -1.40 1.85
N ASP A 38 -6.00 -2.08 2.52
CA ASP A 38 -7.37 -1.61 2.72
C ASP A 38 -7.44 -0.33 3.57
N GLN A 39 -6.70 -0.31 4.68
CA GLN A 39 -6.57 0.91 5.49
C GLN A 39 -5.93 2.05 4.68
N ALA A 40 -4.94 1.74 3.84
CA ALA A 40 -4.31 2.72 2.98
C ALA A 40 -5.27 3.27 1.91
N LEU A 41 -6.11 2.42 1.32
CA LEU A 41 -7.19 2.81 0.41
C LEU A 41 -8.17 3.76 1.10
N GLY A 42 -8.63 3.40 2.30
CA GLY A 42 -9.52 4.25 3.10
C GLY A 42 -8.87 5.59 3.47
N ALA A 43 -7.59 5.58 3.85
CA ALA A 43 -6.85 6.78 4.24
C ALA A 43 -6.54 7.72 3.06
N LEU A 44 -6.48 7.18 1.83
CA LEU A 44 -6.32 7.95 0.59
C LEU A 44 -7.66 8.30 -0.07
N GLU A 45 -8.77 7.87 0.52
CA GLU A 45 -10.11 7.97 -0.08
C GLU A 45 -10.09 7.46 -1.52
N ALA A 46 -9.48 6.28 -1.70
CA ALA A 46 -9.25 5.66 -2.98
C ALA A 46 -10.18 4.45 -3.15
N SER A 47 -10.86 4.37 -4.29
CA SER A 47 -11.79 3.26 -4.59
C SER A 47 -11.08 2.05 -5.20
N THR A 48 -9.88 2.23 -5.74
CA THR A 48 -9.10 1.16 -6.37
C THR A 48 -7.63 1.24 -5.97
N MET A 49 -6.92 0.11 -6.03
CA MET A 49 -5.48 0.09 -5.76
C MET A 49 -4.70 1.00 -6.72
N GLN A 50 -5.09 1.07 -8.00
CA GLN A 50 -4.48 2.03 -8.93
C GLN A 50 -4.67 3.48 -8.46
N GLU A 51 -5.88 3.84 -8.06
CA GLU A 51 -6.18 5.19 -7.57
C GLU A 51 -5.41 5.50 -6.26
N ALA A 52 -5.26 4.51 -5.38
CA ALA A 52 -4.44 4.64 -4.18
C ALA A 52 -2.97 4.84 -4.52
N LEU A 53 -2.44 4.12 -5.51
CA LEU A 53 -1.05 4.28 -5.97
C LEU A 53 -0.81 5.66 -6.60
N GLU A 54 -1.75 6.14 -7.42
CA GLU A 54 -1.66 7.49 -8.00
C GLU A 54 -1.67 8.56 -6.92
N LYS A 55 -2.60 8.46 -5.95
CA LYS A 55 -2.67 9.40 -4.82
C LYS A 55 -1.48 9.30 -3.88
N ALA A 56 -0.91 8.11 -3.69
CA ALA A 56 0.28 7.88 -2.88
C ALA A 56 1.56 8.44 -3.55
N ASN A 57 1.70 8.28 -4.88
CA ASN A 57 2.81 8.85 -5.65
C ASN A 57 2.67 10.37 -5.84
N LEU A 58 1.46 10.91 -5.88
CA LEU A 58 1.18 12.36 -5.87
C LEU A 58 1.32 12.99 -4.46
N SER A 59 1.49 12.17 -3.42
CA SER A 59 1.68 12.65 -2.03
C SER A 59 3.15 12.92 -1.67
N GLU A 60 4.05 13.03 -2.64
CA GLU A 60 5.29 13.79 -2.47
C GLU A 60 5.09 15.21 -3.03
N PRO A 61 4.57 16.17 -2.25
CA PRO A 61 4.80 17.58 -2.51
C PRO A 61 6.20 17.99 -2.03
N ASP A 62 7.00 18.51 -2.97
CA ASP A 62 8.27 19.26 -2.88
C ASP A 62 9.43 18.74 -2.00
#